data_AF-A0A7X0HM37-F1
#
_entry.id   AF-A0A7X0HM37-F1
#
_cell.length_a   1.000
_cell.length_b   1.000
_cell.length_c   1.000
_cell.angle_alpha   90.00
_cell.angle_beta   90.00
_cell.angle_gamma   90.00
#
_symmetry.space_group_name_H-M   'P 1'
#
loop_
_entity.id
_entity.type
_entity.pdbx_description
1 polymer ?
#
loop_
_entity_poly.entity_id
_entity_poly.type
_entity_poly.pdbx_seq_one_letter_code
_entity_poly.pdbx_strand_id
1 'polypeptide(L)'
;MAYEDRTYHGIQGAGGEEGQWQPARLLVEKPEDGPTRRENVTVLRELRAKDEDELGGYGWGYNGGGTTRAAAAVLADALDLGTPEKAGLSMSEWPQDGTLIALREDFCIDFLSQFCDEWRLGRAAVLRWARGWYLQRGITELPAALRNLPPLMDGNI
;
A
#
# COMPACT_ATOMS: atom_id res chain seq x y z
N MET A 1 14.35 -8.47 -15.15
CA MET A 1 14.64 -7.75 -13.89
C MET A 1 14.03 -8.58 -12.77
N ALA A 2 14.82 -8.95 -11.76
CA ALA A 2 14.29 -9.71 -10.64
C ALA A 2 13.22 -8.85 -9.95
N TYR A 3 12.03 -9.43 -9.75
CA TYR A 3 11.02 -8.82 -8.90
C TYR A 3 11.62 -8.72 -7.51
N GLU A 4 11.96 -7.51 -7.07
CA GLU A 4 12.19 -7.31 -5.64
C GLU A 4 10.85 -7.53 -4.96
N ASP A 5 10.69 -8.74 -4.45
CA ASP A 5 9.59 -9.08 -3.58
C ASP A 5 9.76 -8.25 -2.29
N ARG A 6 8.65 -7.72 -1.78
CA ARG A 6 8.61 -6.84 -0.61
C ARG A 6 7.27 -6.95 0.08
N THR A 7 7.27 -6.74 1.39
CA THR A 7 6.09 -6.76 2.23
C THR A 7 5.86 -5.36 2.81
N TYR A 8 4.63 -4.87 2.68
CA TYR A 8 4.18 -3.65 3.32
C TYR A 8 3.65 -4.01 4.70
N HIS A 9 4.11 -3.31 5.73
CA HIS A 9 3.72 -3.54 7.11
C HIS A 9 3.20 -2.23 7.70
N GLY A 10 1.88 -2.16 7.94
CA GLY A 10 1.26 -1.02 8.63
C GLY A 10 1.15 -1.29 10.13
N ILE A 11 1.64 -0.35 10.93
CA ILE A 11 1.56 -0.35 12.40
C ILE A 11 0.80 0.88 12.85
N GLN A 12 -0.37 0.68 13.46
CA GLN A 12 -1.23 1.74 13.94
C GLN A 12 -0.54 2.55 15.03
N GLY A 13 -0.66 3.87 14.93
CA GLY A 13 -0.22 4.78 15.97
C GLY A 13 -1.03 4.56 17.24
N ALA A 14 -0.37 4.27 18.36
CA ALA A 14 -1.00 4.12 19.66
C ALA A 14 -0.66 5.32 20.56
N GLY A 15 -1.62 5.73 21.40
CA GLY A 15 -1.33 6.55 22.56
C GLY A 15 -0.67 5.65 23.62
N GLY A 16 0.58 5.89 23.95
CA GLY A 16 1.25 5.12 25.01
C GLY A 16 0.63 5.38 26.39
N GLU A 17 0.86 4.48 27.35
CA GLU A 17 0.46 4.64 28.77
C GLU A 17 1.01 5.93 29.41
N GLU A 18 2.08 6.51 28.83
CA GLU A 18 2.71 7.76 29.26
C GLU A 18 2.21 9.02 28.51
N GLY A 19 1.11 8.93 27.75
CA GLY A 19 0.45 10.09 27.14
C GLY A 19 1.17 10.70 25.93
N GLN A 20 2.26 10.11 25.45
CA GLN A 20 2.87 10.46 24.16
C GLN A 20 2.21 9.65 23.04
N TRP A 21 1.60 10.35 22.09
CA TRP A 21 1.02 9.76 20.90
C TRP A 21 2.13 9.35 19.93
N GLN A 22 2.12 8.10 19.47
CA GLN A 22 3.02 7.63 18.41
C GLN A 22 2.27 7.65 17.07
N PRO A 23 2.90 8.15 15.98
CA PRO A 23 2.28 8.13 14.66
C PRO A 23 2.20 6.72 14.07
N ALA A 24 1.23 6.54 13.17
CA ALA A 24 1.13 5.33 12.36
C ALA A 24 2.31 5.22 11.39
N ARG A 25 2.79 4.00 11.18
CA ARG A 25 4.02 3.73 10.41
C ARG A 25 3.78 2.68 9.34
N LEU A 26 4.25 2.95 8.12
CA LEU A 26 4.22 2.02 7.00
C LEU A 26 5.64 1.62 6.61
N LEU A 27 6.02 0.39 6.94
CA LEU A 27 7.33 -0.17 6.69
C LEU A 27 7.32 -1.03 5.43
N VAL A 28 8.41 -0.98 4.67
CA VAL A 28 8.68 -1.90 3.57
C VAL A 28 9.75 -2.86 4.02
N GLU A 29 9.42 -4.13 4.01
CA GLU A 29 10.22 -5.21 4.57
C GLU A 29 10.63 -6.18 3.47
N LYS A 30 11.78 -6.83 3.64
CA LYS A 30 12.12 -7.99 2.82
C LYS A 30 11.13 -9.13 3.14
N PRO A 31 10.57 -9.83 2.15
CA PRO A 31 9.71 -10.95 2.42
C PRO A 31 10.55 -12.07 3.03
N GLU A 32 10.06 -12.62 4.13
CA GLU A 32 10.69 -13.76 4.78
C GLU A 32 9.84 -15.02 4.56
N ASP A 33 10.46 -16.02 3.96
CA ASP A 33 9.85 -17.32 3.76
C ASP A 33 9.99 -18.18 5.03
N GLY A 34 8.86 -18.55 5.65
CA GLY A 34 8.79 -19.64 6.62
C GLY A 34 7.97 -19.37 7.89
N PRO A 35 7.43 -20.42 8.53
CA PRO A 35 6.50 -20.28 9.65
C PRO A 35 7.13 -19.82 10.98
N THR A 36 8.46 -19.84 11.13
CA THR A 36 9.14 -19.75 12.44
C THR A 36 10.19 -18.65 12.61
N ARG A 37 10.42 -17.76 11.63
CA ARG A 37 11.47 -16.73 11.73
C ARG A 37 10.97 -15.29 11.88
N ARG A 38 9.77 -15.15 12.44
CA ARG A 38 9.02 -13.90 12.62
C ARG A 38 9.66 -12.86 13.56
N GLU A 39 10.90 -13.08 14.02
CA GLU A 39 11.59 -12.25 15.01
C GLU A 39 12.68 -11.34 14.40
N ASN A 40 13.13 -11.56 13.15
CA ASN A 40 14.28 -10.84 12.56
C ASN A 40 13.95 -10.11 11.25
N VAL A 41 12.81 -9.42 11.21
CA VAL A 41 12.34 -8.72 10.01
C VAL A 41 13.34 -7.65 9.56
N THR A 42 13.81 -7.78 8.32
CA THR A 42 14.69 -6.76 7.70
C THR A 42 13.86 -5.64 7.08
N VAL A 43 13.81 -4.49 7.75
CA VAL A 43 13.18 -3.27 7.21
C VAL A 43 14.09 -2.65 6.15
N LEU A 44 13.57 -2.50 4.93
CA LEU A 44 14.26 -1.90 3.79
C LEU A 44 14.15 -0.37 3.81
N ARG A 45 12.94 0.14 4.07
CA ARG A 45 12.64 1.58 4.18
C ARG A 45 11.29 1.79 4.85
N GLU A 46 11.02 3.03 5.26
CA GLU A 46 9.71 3.48 5.72
C GLU A 46 9.09 4.37 4.63
N LEU A 47 7.82 4.14 4.30
CA LEU A 47 7.07 5.03 3.41
C LEU A 47 6.51 6.16 4.25
N ARG A 48 6.86 7.40 3.88
CA ARG A 48 6.39 8.62 4.55
C ARG A 48 5.53 9.43 3.60
N ALA A 49 4.50 10.07 4.13
CA ALA A 49 3.83 11.15 3.42
C ALA A 49 4.75 12.38 3.39
N LYS A 50 4.69 13.16 2.31
CA LYS A 50 5.49 14.39 2.14
C LYS A 50 5.21 15.43 3.23
N ASP A 51 3.99 15.45 3.75
CA ASP A 51 3.63 16.21 4.97
C ASP A 51 3.99 15.32 6.16
N GLU A 52 5.26 15.46 6.59
CA GLU A 52 6.05 14.52 7.42
C GLU A 52 5.45 14.08 8.76
N ASP A 53 4.33 14.67 9.20
CA ASP A 53 3.82 14.40 10.54
C ASP A 53 3.00 13.12 10.63
N GLU A 54 2.14 12.77 9.67
CA GLU A 54 1.27 11.60 9.84
C GLU A 54 0.84 10.98 8.52
N LEU A 55 1.17 9.69 8.33
CA LEU A 55 0.40 8.82 7.43
C LEU A 55 -1.09 8.84 7.75
N GLY A 56 -1.48 9.33 8.94
CA GLY A 56 -2.81 9.23 9.53
C GLY A 56 -3.05 7.79 9.95
N GLY A 57 -3.67 7.57 11.12
CA GLY A 57 -4.01 6.22 11.56
C GLY A 57 -4.78 5.42 10.49
N TYR A 58 -4.63 4.10 10.54
CA TYR A 58 -5.34 3.10 9.75
C TYR A 58 -6.78 2.84 10.26
N GLY A 59 -7.15 3.35 11.43
CA GLY A 59 -8.50 3.27 11.98
C GLY A 59 -9.49 4.30 11.39
N TRP A 60 -10.77 3.93 11.29
CA TRP A 60 -11.86 4.83 10.92
C TRP A 60 -12.11 5.89 12.02
N GLY A 61 -12.00 7.18 11.69
CA GLY A 61 -12.23 8.28 12.64
C GLY A 61 -11.97 9.67 12.04
N TYR A 62 -12.03 10.72 12.89
CA TYR A 62 -11.86 12.14 12.49
C TYR A 62 -10.47 12.49 11.90
N ASN A 63 -9.47 11.59 12.00
CA ASN A 63 -8.17 11.69 11.32
C ASN A 63 -8.23 11.13 9.87
N GLY A 64 -9.40 11.24 9.24
CA GLY A 64 -9.91 10.46 8.09
C GLY A 64 -9.22 10.63 6.73
N GLY A 65 -7.92 10.90 6.70
CA GLY A 65 -7.09 10.80 5.49
C GLY A 65 -6.11 9.62 5.49
N GLY A 66 -6.03 8.88 6.61
CA GLY A 66 -4.88 8.01 6.88
C GLY A 66 -4.79 6.76 5.99
N THR A 67 -5.89 6.03 5.90
CA THR A 67 -6.01 4.86 5.03
C THR A 67 -5.84 5.23 3.56
N THR A 68 -6.38 6.36 3.11
CA THR A 68 -6.22 6.82 1.72
C THR A 68 -4.77 7.21 1.39
N ARG A 69 -4.05 7.87 2.31
CA ARG A 69 -2.62 8.18 2.14
C ARG A 69 -1.76 6.91 2.14
N ALA A 70 -2.07 5.97 3.03
CA ALA A 70 -1.42 4.67 3.06
C ALA A 70 -1.67 3.87 1.77
N ALA A 71 -2.89 3.87 1.25
CA ALA A 71 -3.22 3.27 -0.04
C ALA A 71 -2.38 3.90 -1.17
N ALA A 72 -2.30 5.23 -1.20
CA ALA A 72 -1.51 5.94 -2.20
C ALA A 72 -0.02 5.58 -2.11
N ALA A 73 0.55 5.52 -0.90
CA ALA A 73 1.94 5.14 -0.68
C ALA A 73 2.23 3.69 -1.09
N VAL A 74 1.38 2.74 -0.68
CA VAL A 74 1.50 1.32 -1.07
C VAL A 74 1.39 1.16 -2.58
N LEU A 75 0.42 1.81 -3.23
CA LEU A 75 0.22 1.67 -4.68
C LEU A 75 1.33 2.34 -5.48
N ALA A 76 1.75 3.56 -5.11
CA ALA A 76 2.84 4.26 -5.80
C ALA A 76 4.14 3.45 -5.74
N ASP A 77 4.42 2.88 -4.57
CA ASP A 77 5.57 1.99 -4.39
C ASP A 77 5.38 0.68 -5.15
N ALA A 78 4.28 -0.04 -4.95
CA ALA A 78 4.05 -1.35 -5.55
C ALA A 78 4.07 -1.31 -7.08
N LEU A 79 3.51 -0.28 -7.69
CA LEU A 79 3.43 -0.09 -9.14
C LEU A 79 4.68 0.58 -9.74
N ASP A 80 5.69 0.85 -8.92
CA ASP A 80 6.94 1.53 -9.29
C ASP A 80 6.68 2.90 -9.98
N LEU A 81 5.71 3.67 -9.48
CA LEU A 81 5.29 4.98 -10.02
C LEU A 81 6.06 6.16 -9.42
N GLY A 82 6.92 5.92 -8.44
CA GLY A 82 7.64 6.97 -7.71
C GLY A 82 6.86 7.42 -6.48
N THR A 83 6.80 8.74 -6.23
CA THR A 83 6.04 9.28 -5.09
C THR A 83 4.56 9.45 -5.45
N PRO A 84 3.63 9.31 -4.49
CA PRO A 84 2.19 9.45 -4.75
C PRO A 84 1.80 10.76 -5.45
N GLU A 85 2.48 11.86 -5.14
CA GLU A 85 2.22 13.18 -5.73
C GLU A 85 2.60 13.21 -7.20
N LYS A 86 3.80 12.72 -7.54
CA LYS A 86 4.28 12.66 -8.93
C LYS A 86 3.46 11.69 -9.77
N ALA A 87 2.95 10.63 -9.15
CA ALA A 87 2.11 9.63 -9.79
C ALA A 87 0.64 10.09 -9.97
N GLY A 88 0.23 11.22 -9.39
CA GLY A 88 -1.16 11.68 -9.43
C GLY A 88 -2.12 10.86 -8.53
N LEU A 89 -1.57 10.17 -7.53
CA LEU A 89 -2.29 9.41 -6.50
C LEU A 89 -2.61 10.25 -5.24
N SER A 90 -1.98 11.42 -5.10
CA SER A 90 -2.15 12.31 -3.95
C SER A 90 -3.55 12.93 -3.87
N MET A 91 -3.98 13.27 -2.65
CA MET A 91 -5.23 13.98 -2.39
C MET A 91 -5.13 15.50 -2.61
N SER A 92 -3.93 16.07 -2.50
CA SER A 92 -3.72 17.52 -2.34
C SER A 92 -2.96 18.19 -3.49
N GLU A 93 -2.28 17.42 -4.35
CA GLU A 93 -1.42 17.97 -5.41
C GLU A 93 -1.90 17.60 -6.82
N TRP A 94 -1.73 18.53 -7.77
CA TRP A 94 -1.97 18.34 -9.20
C TRP A 94 -0.64 18.05 -9.93
N PRO A 95 -0.65 17.23 -11.00
CA PRO A 95 -1.81 16.65 -11.66
C PRO A 95 -2.41 15.43 -10.94
N GLN A 96 -3.73 15.29 -11.03
CA GLN A 96 -4.47 14.13 -10.55
C GLN A 96 -4.80 13.19 -11.71
N ASP A 97 -4.53 11.90 -11.55
CA ASP A 97 -4.93 10.87 -12.51
C ASP A 97 -6.20 10.19 -12.01
N GLY A 98 -7.31 10.36 -12.74
CA GLY A 98 -8.61 9.84 -12.33
C GLY A 98 -8.66 8.32 -12.22
N THR A 99 -7.89 7.59 -13.03
CA THR A 99 -7.80 6.13 -12.95
C THR A 99 -7.03 5.72 -11.71
N LEU A 100 -5.91 6.37 -11.41
CA LEU A 100 -5.11 6.07 -10.23
C LEU A 100 -5.82 6.48 -8.92
N ILE A 101 -6.59 7.56 -8.94
CA ILE A 101 -7.46 7.95 -7.82
C ILE A 101 -8.51 6.88 -7.55
N ALA A 102 -9.22 6.42 -8.58
CA ALA A 102 -10.22 5.37 -8.42
C ALA A 102 -9.59 4.05 -7.92
N LEU A 103 -8.41 3.69 -8.43
CA LEU A 103 -7.65 2.53 -7.98
C LEU A 103 -7.30 2.65 -6.49
N ARG A 104 -6.85 3.81 -6.04
CA ARG A 104 -6.52 4.09 -4.64
C ARG A 104 -7.73 3.95 -3.72
N GLU A 105 -8.86 4.51 -4.12
CA GLU A 105 -10.09 4.47 -3.32
C GLU A 105 -10.61 3.03 -3.17
N ASP A 106 -10.67 2.29 -4.27
CA ASP A 106 -11.09 0.88 -4.23
C ASP A 106 -10.09 0.03 -3.44
N PHE A 107 -8.79 0.28 -3.56
CA PHE A 107 -7.77 -0.43 -2.76
C PHE A 107 -7.91 -0.14 -1.27
N CYS A 108 -8.19 1.12 -0.92
CA CYS A 108 -8.45 1.54 0.45
C CYS A 108 -9.67 0.81 1.02
N ILE A 109 -10.74 0.69 0.25
CA ILE A 109 -11.97 -0.01 0.65
C ILE A 109 -11.70 -1.51 0.80
N ASP A 110 -11.06 -2.16 -0.17
CA ASP A 110 -10.91 -3.62 -0.19
C ASP A 110 -9.91 -4.14 0.87
N PHE A 111 -8.87 -3.36 1.20
CA PHE A 111 -7.81 -3.80 2.11
C PHE A 111 -7.76 -2.98 3.39
N LEU A 112 -7.40 -1.71 3.27
CA LEU A 112 -7.01 -0.93 4.44
C LEU A 112 -8.18 -0.65 5.38
N SER A 113 -9.40 -0.59 4.85
CA SER A 113 -10.61 -0.46 5.68
C SER A 113 -10.88 -1.68 6.56
N GLN A 114 -10.31 -2.84 6.21
CA GLN A 114 -10.51 -4.11 6.88
C GLN A 114 -9.40 -4.42 7.90
N PHE A 115 -8.31 -3.67 7.89
CA PHE A 115 -7.18 -3.87 8.80
C PHE A 115 -7.29 -2.97 10.03
N CYS A 116 -7.05 -3.56 11.20
CA CYS A 116 -7.12 -2.86 12.49
C CYS A 116 -5.76 -2.23 12.85
N ASP A 117 -5.04 -2.87 13.77
CA ASP A 117 -3.89 -2.25 14.44
C ASP A 117 -2.54 -2.59 13.81
N GLU A 118 -2.40 -3.79 13.25
CA GLU A 118 -1.18 -4.22 12.57
C GLU A 118 -1.53 -5.13 11.40
N TRP A 119 -0.92 -4.91 10.25
CA TRP A 119 -1.16 -5.72 9.06
C TRP A 119 0.09 -5.84 8.20
N ARG A 120 0.19 -6.96 7.47
CA ARG A 120 1.24 -7.19 6.49
C ARG A 120 0.62 -7.58 5.15
N LEU A 121 1.08 -6.95 4.07
CA LEU A 121 0.59 -7.17 2.72
C LEU A 121 1.76 -7.29 1.76
N GLY A 122 1.91 -8.47 1.15
CA GLY A 122 2.96 -8.71 0.15
C GLY A 122 2.69 -7.94 -1.15
N ARG A 123 3.74 -7.42 -1.78
CA ARG A 123 3.66 -6.71 -3.07
C ARG A 123 2.99 -7.55 -4.14
N ALA A 124 3.25 -8.86 -4.18
CA ALA A 124 2.61 -9.76 -5.13
C ALA A 124 1.07 -9.75 -5.02
N ALA A 125 0.52 -9.63 -3.81
CA ALA A 125 -0.92 -9.52 -3.59
C ALA A 125 -1.46 -8.19 -4.12
N VAL A 126 -0.76 -7.07 -3.84
CA VAL A 126 -1.11 -5.74 -4.36
C VAL A 126 -1.12 -5.73 -5.90
N LEU A 127 -0.08 -6.27 -6.52
CA LEU A 127 0.06 -6.34 -7.98
C LEU A 127 -1.02 -7.21 -8.62
N ARG A 128 -1.32 -8.36 -8.02
CA ARG A 128 -2.38 -9.26 -8.51
C ARG A 128 -3.75 -8.58 -8.41
N TRP A 129 -4.05 -7.95 -7.28
CA TRP A 129 -5.30 -7.23 -7.09
C TRP A 129 -5.42 -6.07 -8.08
N ALA A 130 -4.39 -5.23 -8.22
CA ALA A 130 -4.39 -4.10 -9.13
C ALA A 130 -4.59 -4.56 -10.59
N ARG A 131 -3.90 -5.64 -11.02
CA ARG A 131 -4.12 -6.21 -12.35
C ARG A 131 -5.57 -6.65 -12.55
N GLY A 132 -6.17 -7.33 -11.57
CA GLY A 132 -7.58 -7.72 -11.61
C GLY A 132 -8.52 -6.51 -11.72
N TRP A 133 -8.24 -5.44 -10.96
CA TRP A 133 -9.01 -4.20 -10.98
C TRP A 133 -9.03 -3.53 -12.36
N TYR A 134 -7.86 -3.43 -13.03
CA TYR A 134 -7.77 -2.88 -14.39
C TYR A 134 -8.54 -3.75 -15.40
N LEU A 135 -8.41 -5.07 -15.30
CA LEU A 135 -9.11 -6.02 -16.19
C LEU A 135 -10.63 -5.93 -16.06
N GLN A 136 -11.16 -5.86 -14.83
CA GLN A 136 -12.60 -5.72 -14.57
C GLN A 136 -13.20 -4.45 -15.17
N ARG A 137 -12.40 -3.39 -15.31
CA ARG A 137 -12.81 -2.10 -15.89
C ARG A 137 -12.50 -1.97 -17.38
N GLY A 138 -11.91 -3.00 -17.99
CA GLY A 138 -11.53 -2.99 -19.40
C GLY A 138 -10.42 -1.99 -19.74
N ILE A 139 -9.62 -1.56 -18.76
CA ILE A 139 -8.55 -0.58 -18.95
C ILE A 139 -7.29 -1.32 -19.42
N THR A 140 -6.84 -1.01 -20.64
CA THR A 140 -5.71 -1.68 -21.29
C THR A 140 -4.37 -0.98 -21.07
N GLU A 141 -4.40 0.30 -20.69
CA GLU A 141 -3.21 1.10 -20.36
C GLU A 141 -2.71 0.77 -18.96
N LEU A 142 -1.95 -0.33 -18.86
CA LEU A 142 -1.41 -0.80 -17.59
C LEU A 142 -0.10 -0.07 -17.21
N PRO A 143 0.14 0.22 -15.91
CA PRO A 143 1.47 0.53 -15.38
C PRO A 143 2.50 -0.56 -15.74
N ALA A 144 3.76 -0.16 -15.91
CA ALA A 144 4.84 -1.08 -16.32
C ALA A 144 4.98 -2.29 -15.39
N ALA A 145 4.81 -2.10 -14.08
CA ALA A 145 4.84 -3.15 -13.08
C ALA A 145 3.77 -4.24 -13.28
N LEU A 146 2.62 -3.91 -13.90
CA LEU A 146 1.53 -4.85 -14.14
C LEU A 146 1.68 -5.62 -15.48
N ARG A 147 2.36 -5.03 -16.47
CA ARG A 147 2.50 -5.62 -17.82
C ARG A 147 3.30 -6.93 -17.81
N ASN A 148 4.30 -7.02 -16.95
CA ASN A 148 5.23 -8.15 -16.94
C ASN A 148 4.79 -9.28 -16.00
N LEU A 149 3.67 -9.14 -15.30
CA LEU A 149 3.25 -10.15 -14.33
C LEU A 149 2.94 -11.49 -15.01
N PRO A 150 3.32 -12.62 -14.38
CA PRO A 150 2.89 -13.93 -14.86
C PRO A 150 1.37 -13.95 -15.01
N PRO A 151 0.83 -14.67 -16.01
CA PRO A 151 -0.60 -14.75 -16.21
C PRO A 151 -1.30 -15.15 -14.90
N LEU A 152 -2.48 -14.58 -14.67
CA LEU A 152 -3.34 -15.04 -13.59
C LEU A 152 -3.60 -16.51 -13.87
N MET A 153 -2.96 -17.40 -13.12
CA MET A 153 -3.27 -18.81 -13.18
C MET A 153 -4.71 -18.93 -12.68
N ASP A 154 -5.60 -19.43 -13.54
CA ASP A 154 -6.92 -19.89 -13.13
C ASP A 154 -6.68 -21.06 -12.18
N GLY A 155 -6.55 -20.76 -10.89
CA GLY A 155 -6.52 -21.76 -9.85
C GLY A 155 -7.89 -22.41 -9.82
N ASN A 156 -8.01 -23.60 -10.43
CA ASN A 156 -9.09 -24.52 -10.13
C ASN A 156 -9.14 -24.70 -8.61
N ILE A 157 -10.22 -24.20 -8.01
CA ILE A 157 -10.68 -24.57 -6.67
C ILE A 157 -11.42 -25.90 -6.80
#